data_AF-A0AA41MXP2-F1
#
_entry.id   AF-A0AA41MXP2-F1
#
_cell.length_a   1.000
_cell.length_b   1.000
_cell.length_c   1.000
_cell.angle_alpha   90.00
_cell.angle_beta   90.00
_cell.angle_gamma   90.00
#
_symmetry.space_group_name_H-M   'P 1'
#
loop_
_entity.id
_entity.type
_entity.pdbx_description
1 polymer ?
#
loop_
_entity_poly.entity_id
_entity_poly.type
_entity_poly.pdbx_seq_one_letter_code
_entity_poly.pdbx_strand_id
1 'polypeptide(L)'
;MGKNTMMCEVIQGHLGNNPVLETLLCHIPVHQRGPGEQVWIKDMLLSNKVPSATAGAVAPCEVIVPSQNTGLWHKKTSFFQALGITTKISRGIIEILSASQ
;
A
#
# COMPACT_ATOMS: atom_id res chain seq x y z
N MET A 1 19.62 -12.04 5.11
CA MET A 1 19.13 -10.75 5.60
C MET A 1 20.25 -10.09 6.39
N GLY A 2 20.98 -9.15 5.79
CA GLY A 2 22.04 -8.41 6.48
C GLY A 2 21.45 -7.35 7.40
N LYS A 3 22.05 -7.13 8.57
CA LYS A 3 21.66 -6.05 9.48
C LYS A 3 22.16 -4.73 8.90
N ASN A 4 21.26 -3.89 8.41
CA ASN A 4 21.61 -2.59 7.82
C ASN A 4 22.40 -1.70 8.80
N THR A 5 22.22 -1.90 10.11
CA THR A 5 23.03 -1.29 11.17
C THR A 5 24.53 -1.60 11.01
N MET A 6 24.89 -2.88 10.81
CA MET A 6 26.29 -3.30 10.64
C MET A 6 26.87 -2.76 9.33
N MET A 7 26.04 -2.62 8.29
CA MET A 7 26.46 -2.10 6.99
C MET A 7 26.74 -0.59 7.07
N CYS A 8 25.93 0.18 7.80
CA CYS A 8 26.19 1.59 8.05
C CYS A 8 27.42 1.82 8.93
N GLU A 9 27.66 1.01 9.96
CA GLU A 9 28.86 1.11 10.81
C GLU A 9 30.17 0.91 10.03
N VAL A 10 30.21 -0.08 9.14
CA VAL A 10 31.38 -0.34 8.29
C VAL A 10 31.63 0.80 7.30
N ILE A 11 30.57 1.36 6.71
CA ILE A 11 30.69 2.48 5.76
C ILE A 11 31.16 3.76 6.47
N GLN A 12 30.69 4.02 7.70
CA GLN A 12 31.15 5.13 8.53
C GLN A 12 32.64 4.99 8.93
N GLY A 13 33.11 3.77 9.16
CA GLY A 13 34.53 3.50 9.45
C GLY A 13 35.48 3.81 8.28
N HIS A 14 35.00 3.83 7.04
CA HIS A 14 35.79 4.08 5.83
C HIS A 14 35.59 5.48 5.21
N LEU A 15 34.86 6.37 5.88
CA LEU A 15 34.53 7.72 5.41
C LEU A 15 35.77 8.59 5.12
N GLY A 16 36.85 8.37 5.88
CA GLY A 16 38.11 9.10 5.72
C GLY A 16 38.83 8.87 4.39
N ASN A 17 38.54 7.76 3.69
CA ASN A 17 39.20 7.44 2.42
C ASN A 17 38.40 7.85 1.19
N ASN A 18 37.07 8.02 1.29
CA ASN A 18 36.22 8.38 0.15
C ASN A 18 34.95 9.14 0.60
N PRO A 19 34.84 10.45 0.34
CA PRO A 19 33.69 11.25 0.75
C PRO A 19 32.39 10.90 -0.01
N VAL A 20 32.48 10.16 -1.13
CA VAL A 20 31.32 9.69 -1.92
C VAL A 20 30.43 8.72 -1.13
N LEU A 21 30.97 8.10 -0.08
CA LEU A 21 30.25 7.16 0.79
C LEU A 21 29.22 7.84 1.70
N GLU A 22 29.35 9.13 1.99
CA GLU A 22 28.34 9.90 2.76
C GLU A 22 27.01 9.97 2.03
N THR A 23 27.05 10.16 0.71
CA THR A 23 25.86 10.23 -0.15
C THR A 23 25.09 8.91 -0.19
N LEU A 24 25.79 7.79 0.02
CA LEU A 24 25.18 6.45 0.08
C LEU A 24 24.49 6.18 1.41
N LEU A 25 24.97 6.72 2.54
CA LEU A 25 24.28 6.58 3.83
C LEU A 25 22.86 7.16 3.79
N CYS A 26 22.65 8.26 3.07
CA CYS A 26 21.34 8.85 2.85
C CYS A 26 20.42 8.00 1.94
N HIS A 27 21.00 7.10 1.13
CA HIS A 27 20.31 6.20 0.20
C HIS A 27 20.25 4.74 0.68
N ILE A 28 20.60 4.47 1.95
CA ILE A 28 20.33 3.19 2.61
C ILE A 28 19.13 3.35 3.56
N PRO A 29 17.91 3.70 3.09
CA PRO A 29 16.75 3.12 3.71
C PRO A 29 16.79 1.61 3.39
N VAL A 30 16.63 0.80 4.43
CA VAL A 30 16.40 -0.65 4.38
C VAL A 30 15.69 -1.03 3.06
N HIS A 31 16.37 -1.74 2.15
CA HIS A 31 15.98 -2.10 0.77
C HIS A 31 16.30 -1.13 -0.39
N GLN A 32 17.59 -0.90 -0.70
CA GLN A 32 17.98 -0.58 -2.09
C GLN A 32 19.08 -1.54 -2.58
N ARG A 33 18.75 -2.29 -3.65
CA ARG A 33 19.67 -3.16 -4.38
C ARG A 33 20.24 -2.38 -5.58
N GLY A 34 21.57 -2.30 -5.65
CA GLY A 34 22.48 -2.24 -6.81
C GLY A 34 22.19 -1.28 -7.99
N PRO A 35 23.22 -0.55 -8.51
CA PRO A 35 23.11 0.17 -9.76
C PRO A 35 23.34 -0.77 -10.95
N GLY A 36 22.31 -0.95 -11.79
CA GLY A 36 22.36 -1.70 -13.05
C GLY A 36 21.01 -2.34 -13.32
N GLU A 37 20.33 -1.89 -14.39
CA GLU A 37 19.03 -2.41 -14.85
C GLU A 37 17.79 -2.11 -13.97
N GLN A 38 17.79 -0.94 -13.33
CA GLN A 38 16.69 -0.55 -12.45
C GLN A 38 15.38 -0.19 -13.19
N VAL A 39 15.41 0.24 -14.44
CA VAL A 39 14.19 0.73 -15.14
C VAL A 39 13.23 -0.43 -15.40
N TRP A 40 13.69 -1.48 -16.09
CA TRP A 40 12.87 -2.66 -16.40
C TRP A 40 12.34 -3.35 -15.15
N ILE A 41 13.17 -3.51 -14.12
CA ILE A 41 12.77 -4.16 -12.86
C ILE A 41 11.77 -3.28 -12.09
N LYS A 42 11.95 -1.94 -12.08
CA LYS A 42 10.96 -1.02 -11.48
C LYS A 42 9.63 -1.09 -12.21
N ASP A 43 9.64 -1.12 -13.54
CA ASP A 43 8.43 -1.24 -14.35
C ASP A 43 7.73 -2.59 -14.13
N MET A 44 8.50 -3.69 -14.06
CA MET A 44 7.98 -5.02 -13.77
C MET A 44 7.37 -5.10 -12.35
N LEU A 45 7.99 -4.44 -11.36
CA LEU A 45 7.46 -4.39 -9.98
C LEU A 45 6.21 -3.53 -9.87
N LEU A 46 6.19 -2.37 -10.53
CA LEU A 46 5.01 -1.51 -10.58
C LEU A 46 3.85 -2.19 -11.31
N SER A 47 4.13 -2.91 -12.40
CA SER A 47 3.14 -3.69 -13.14
C SER A 47 2.56 -4.86 -12.33
N ASN A 48 3.31 -5.41 -11.37
CA ASN A 48 2.88 -6.53 -10.53
C ASN A 48 2.45 -6.08 -9.12
N LYS A 49 2.15 -4.79 -8.92
CA LYS A 49 1.67 -4.29 -7.63
C LYS A 49 0.27 -4.85 -7.34
N VAL A 50 0.19 -5.76 -6.37
CA VAL A 50 -1.08 -6.34 -5.94
C VAL A 50 -1.84 -5.32 -5.06
N PRO A 51 -3.09 -4.96 -5.40
CA PRO A 51 -3.90 -4.13 -4.53
C PRO A 51 -4.27 -4.92 -3.28
N SER A 52 -4.07 -4.31 -2.10
CA SER A 52 -4.42 -4.90 -0.81
C SER A 52 -5.00 -3.82 0.09
N ALA A 53 -6.14 -4.13 0.71
CA ALA A 53 -6.75 -3.30 1.74
C ALA A 53 -6.72 -4.11 3.05
N THR A 54 -6.12 -3.54 4.08
CA THR A 54 -6.01 -4.16 5.41
C THR A 54 -6.68 -3.25 6.44
N ALA A 55 -7.45 -3.84 7.35
CA ALA A 55 -8.09 -3.08 8.43
C ALA A 55 -7.03 -2.37 9.29
N GLY A 56 -7.24 -1.09 9.59
CA GLY A 56 -6.33 -0.26 10.39
C GLY A 56 -5.20 0.41 9.62
N ALA A 57 -5.06 0.17 8.31
CA ALA A 57 -4.13 0.92 7.46
C ALA A 57 -4.76 2.24 6.97
N VAL A 58 -3.94 3.29 6.86
CA VAL A 58 -4.35 4.56 6.23
C VAL A 58 -4.43 4.37 4.72
N ALA A 59 -5.56 4.76 4.13
CA ALA A 59 -5.75 4.67 2.68
C ALA A 59 -4.83 5.66 1.95
N PRO A 60 -3.98 5.21 1.00
CA PRO A 60 -3.09 6.10 0.24
C PRO A 60 -3.82 6.88 -0.87
N CYS A 61 -5.00 6.43 -1.27
CA CYS A 61 -5.87 7.04 -2.28
C CYS A 61 -7.32 7.04 -1.79
N GLU A 62 -8.16 7.89 -2.37
CA GLU A 62 -9.61 7.90 -2.14
C GLU A 62 -10.23 6.54 -2.53
N VAL A 63 -11.14 6.03 -1.70
CA VAL A 63 -11.80 4.74 -1.90
C VAL A 63 -13.30 4.99 -2.07
N ILE A 64 -13.79 4.79 -3.29
CA ILE A 64 -15.20 5.03 -3.63
C ILE A 64 -15.92 3.68 -3.78
N VAL A 65 -17.10 3.56 -3.17
CA VAL A 65 -17.95 2.37 -3.30
C VAL A 65 -18.95 2.57 -4.43
N PRO A 66 -18.97 1.74 -5.48
CA PRO A 66 -19.94 1.90 -6.57
C PRO A 66 -21.36 1.51 -6.14
N SER A 67 -22.35 2.19 -6.73
CA SER A 67 -23.77 1.84 -6.59
C SER A 67 -24.06 0.53 -7.33
N GLN A 68 -24.16 -0.57 -6.59
CA GLN A 68 -24.45 -1.90 -7.15
C GLN A 68 -25.23 -2.77 -6.17
N ASN A 69 -25.89 -3.80 -6.69
CA ASN A 69 -26.43 -4.89 -5.88
C ASN A 69 -25.30 -5.73 -5.27
N THR A 70 -25.30 -5.91 -3.94
CA THR A 70 -24.24 -6.67 -3.25
C THR A 70 -24.46 -8.18 -3.27
N GLY A 71 -25.64 -8.65 -3.71
CA GLY A 71 -26.01 -10.07 -3.67
C GLY A 71 -26.16 -10.63 -2.24
N LEU A 72 -25.98 -9.79 -1.22
CA LEU A 72 -26.08 -10.15 0.18
C LEU A 72 -27.54 -10.11 0.65
N TRP A 73 -27.87 -11.06 1.53
CA TRP A 73 -29.19 -11.16 2.14
C TRP A 73 -29.46 -10.00 3.11
N HIS A 74 -30.71 -9.52 3.15
CA HIS A 74 -31.15 -8.37 3.95
C HIS A 74 -30.83 -8.40 5.45
N LYS A 75 -30.48 -9.55 6.04
CA LYS A 75 -30.12 -9.66 7.46
C LYS A 75 -28.79 -8.98 7.82
N LYS A 76 -27.95 -8.65 6.84
CA LYS A 76 -26.61 -8.06 7.06
C LYS A 76 -26.53 -6.55 6.76
N THR A 77 -27.65 -5.83 6.78
CA THR A 77 -27.68 -4.37 6.53
C THR A 77 -26.99 -3.55 7.61
N SER A 78 -26.92 -4.04 8.85
CA SER A 78 -26.26 -3.35 9.97
C SER A 78 -24.78 -3.05 9.72
N PHE A 79 -24.09 -3.91 8.97
CA PHE A 79 -22.69 -3.72 8.61
C PHE A 79 -22.47 -2.48 7.74
N PHE A 80 -23.32 -2.28 6.73
CA PHE A 80 -23.23 -1.12 5.82
C PHE A 80 -23.60 0.19 6.52
N GLN A 81 -24.53 0.13 7.47
CA GLN A 81 -24.89 1.28 8.30
C GLN A 81 -23.74 1.70 9.21
N ALA A 82 -23.00 0.75 9.80
CA ALA A 82 -21.82 1.06 10.62
C ALA A 82 -20.68 1.72 9.82
N LEU A 83 -20.62 1.45 8.50
CA LEU A 83 -19.68 2.07 7.58
C LEU A 83 -20.18 3.41 7.00
N GLY A 84 -21.39 3.86 7.37
CA GLY A 84 -21.98 5.10 6.85
C GLY A 84 -22.48 4.99 5.39
N ILE A 85 -22.58 3.78 4.84
CA ILE A 85 -23.00 3.56 3.46
C ILE A 85 -24.53 3.46 3.40
N THR A 86 -25.15 4.32 2.60
CA THR A 86 -26.62 4.31 2.42
C THR A 86 -27.04 3.18 1.49
N THR A 87 -27.87 2.27 2.01
CA THR A 87 -28.35 1.08 1.28
C THR A 87 -29.88 0.98 1.30
N LYS A 88 -30.44 0.30 0.30
CA LYS A 88 -31.86 -0.02 0.16
C LYS A 88 -32.03 -1.52 0.03
N ILE A 89 -33.13 -2.06 0.54
CA ILE A 89 -33.49 -3.45 0.33
C ILE A 89 -34.43 -3.53 -0.87
N SER A 90 -34.01 -4.22 -1.92
CA SER A 90 -34.78 -4.47 -3.13
C SER A 90 -34.89 -5.97 -3.34
N ARG A 91 -36.10 -6.51 -3.47
CA ARG A 91 -36.35 -7.95 -3.71
C ARG A 91 -35.61 -8.90 -2.74
N GLY A 92 -35.41 -8.47 -1.49
CA GLY A 92 -34.73 -9.25 -0.45
C GLY A 92 -33.19 -9.17 -0.45
N ILE A 93 -32.61 -8.42 -1.38
CA ILE A 93 -31.16 -8.20 -1.55
C ILE A 93 -30.82 -6.75 -1.18
N ILE A 94 -29.61 -6.52 -0.69
CA ILE A 94 -29.08 -5.19 -0.38
C ILE A 94 -28.57 -4.52 -1.67
N GLU A 95 -29.05 -3.32 -1.96
CA GLU A 95 -28.60 -2.44 -3.04
C GLU A 95 -27.97 -1.17 -2.44
N ILE A 96 -26.79 -0.81 -2.94
CA ILE A 96 -26.10 0.44 -2.55
C ILE A 96 -26.64 1.56 -3.44
N LEU A 97 -27.10 2.66 -2.86
CA LEU A 97 -27.78 3.75 -3.60
C LEU A 97 -26.86 4.87 -4.07
N SER A 98 -25.77 5.13 -3.35
CA SER A 98 -24.90 6.28 -3.61
C SER A 98 -23.44 5.87 -3.48
N ALA A 99 -22.60 6.46 -4.35
CA ALA A 99 -21.17 6.43 -4.20
C ALA A 99 -20.79 7.37 -3.05
N SER A 100 -20.77 6.84 -1.83
CA SER A 100 -20.23 7.57 -0.68
C SER A 100 -18.72 7.70 -0.86
N GLN A 101 -18.23 8.95 -0.89
CA GLN A 101 -16.82 9.30 -0.76
C GLN A 101 -16.27 8.88 0.61
#